data_AF-A0A2V7M9E8-F1
#
_entry.id   AF-A0A2V7M9E8-F1
#
_cell.length_a   1.000
_cell.length_b   1.000
_cell.length_c   1.000
_cell.angle_alpha   90.00
_cell.angle_beta   90.00
_cell.angle_gamma   90.00
#
_symmetry.space_group_name_H-M   'P 1'
#
loop_
_entity.id
_entity.type
_entity.pdbx_description
1 polymer ?
#
loop_
_entity_poly.entity_id
_entity_poly.type
_entity_poly.pdbx_seq_one_letter_code
_entity_poly.pdbx_strand_id
1 'polypeptide(L)'
;MATHSVAVQARSLRSLVQEYGVPFYLKVDIEGAEHVCLRDIDPADAPAYVSFEASEGRLEDLFLLAHAGYTRFKLIDQLTFRQAVPPRLHSGGLATATLARLAKEQLRRVPGLVRAVRVFRRERTAIPGTRASSMSSGPMAEETDGPWRSVEDVAYAWIYYVRETITSNWYDVHAAR
;
A
#
# COMPACT_ATOMS: atom_id res chain seq x y z
N MET A 1 19.21 0.27 -22.61
CA MET A 1 19.93 -0.68 -21.74
C MET A 1 19.49 -2.08 -22.13
N ALA A 2 20.44 -3.01 -22.32
CA ALA A 2 20.10 -4.41 -22.55
C ALA A 2 19.77 -5.06 -21.20
N THR A 3 18.63 -5.73 -21.09
CA THR A 3 18.22 -6.52 -19.92
C THR A 3 18.35 -8.00 -20.26
N HIS A 4 18.72 -8.83 -19.28
CA HIS A 4 18.76 -10.29 -19.42
C HIS A 4 18.17 -10.95 -18.18
N SER A 5 17.68 -12.17 -18.33
CA SER A 5 17.08 -12.93 -17.22
C SER A 5 18.17 -13.59 -16.37
N VAL A 6 17.95 -13.63 -15.05
CA VAL A 6 18.81 -14.31 -14.08
C VAL A 6 17.95 -15.25 -13.25
N ALA A 7 18.37 -16.49 -13.11
CA ALA A 7 17.72 -17.44 -12.20
C ALA A 7 18.19 -17.18 -10.76
N VAL A 8 17.23 -17.09 -9.84
CA VAL A 8 17.49 -16.90 -8.40
C VAL A 8 16.81 -18.02 -7.61
N GLN A 9 17.40 -18.40 -6.48
CA GLN A 9 16.77 -19.33 -5.55
C GLN A 9 15.67 -18.61 -4.77
N ALA A 10 14.46 -19.16 -4.77
CA ALA A 10 13.33 -18.67 -3.99
C ALA A 10 13.08 -19.58 -2.77
N ARG A 11 12.53 -19.00 -1.70
CA ARG A 11 12.11 -19.70 -0.49
C ARG A 11 10.70 -19.28 -0.11
N SER A 12 9.95 -20.19 0.51
CA SER A 12 8.65 -19.86 1.09
C SER A 12 8.82 -19.10 2.41
N LEU A 13 7.84 -18.26 2.76
CA LEU A 13 7.84 -17.55 4.04
C LEU A 13 7.88 -18.54 5.20
N ARG A 14 7.09 -19.62 5.13
CA ARG A 14 7.07 -20.69 6.14
C ARG A 14 8.45 -21.28 6.38
N SER A 15 9.24 -21.51 5.34
CA SER A 15 10.60 -22.05 5.50
C SER A 15 11.53 -21.06 6.22
N LEU A 16 11.31 -19.75 6.05
CA LEU A 16 12.09 -18.72 6.74
C LEU A 16 11.66 -18.63 8.21
N VAL A 17 10.35 -18.68 8.48
CA VAL A 17 9.81 -18.66 9.85
C VAL A 17 10.25 -19.90 10.64
N GLN A 18 10.29 -21.08 10.02
CA GLN A 18 10.77 -22.31 10.67
C GLN A 18 12.25 -22.25 11.05
N GLU A 19 13.07 -21.60 10.22
CA GLU A 19 14.51 -21.51 10.45
C GLU A 19 14.88 -20.39 11.43
N TYR A 20 14.23 -19.23 11.33
CA TYR A 20 14.61 -18.01 12.05
C TYR A 20 13.61 -17.58 13.13
N GLY A 21 12.47 -18.26 13.24
CA GLY A 21 11.37 -17.89 14.13
C GLY A 21 10.43 -16.83 13.54
N VAL A 22 9.36 -16.53 14.28
CA VAL A 22 8.36 -15.54 13.88
C VAL A 22 8.94 -14.13 14.02
N PRO A 23 9.02 -13.33 12.94
CA PRO A 23 9.51 -11.97 13.06
C PRO A 23 8.50 -11.09 13.80
N PHE A 24 9.00 -10.10 14.53
CA PHE A 24 8.14 -9.08 15.15
C PHE A 24 7.39 -8.24 14.10
N TYR A 25 8.06 -7.95 12.98
CA TYR A 25 7.53 -7.17 11.87
C TYR A 25 7.91 -7.83 10.53
N LEU A 26 6.93 -8.03 9.66
CA LEU A 26 7.12 -8.58 8.32
C LEU A 26 6.74 -7.52 7.27
N LYS A 27 7.72 -7.05 6.50
CA LYS A 27 7.48 -6.22 5.31
C LYS A 27 7.50 -7.12 4.07
N VAL A 28 6.47 -7.03 3.24
CA VAL A 28 6.33 -7.75 1.97
C VAL A 28 6.24 -6.73 0.84
N ASP A 29 7.33 -6.57 0.11
CA ASP A 29 7.48 -5.59 -0.97
C ASP A 29 8.32 -6.29 -2.05
N ILE A 30 7.63 -7.07 -2.90
CA ILE A 30 8.24 -8.05 -3.80
C ILE A 30 7.70 -7.88 -5.24
N GLU A 31 7.42 -6.62 -5.61
CA GLU A 31 7.09 -6.19 -6.97
C GLU A 31 5.89 -6.93 -7.57
N GLY A 32 4.78 -7.01 -6.81
CA GLY A 32 3.50 -7.56 -7.28
C GLY A 32 3.24 -9.02 -6.90
N ALA A 33 4.20 -9.67 -6.24
CA ALA A 33 4.07 -11.04 -5.76
C ALA A 33 3.64 -11.15 -4.29
N GLU A 34 3.22 -10.05 -3.65
CA GLU A 34 2.93 -9.95 -2.21
C GLU A 34 2.00 -11.06 -1.75
N HIS A 35 0.94 -11.31 -2.53
CA HIS A 35 -0.04 -12.36 -2.30
C HIS A 35 0.53 -13.77 -2.07
N VAL A 36 1.65 -14.12 -2.70
CA VAL A 36 2.30 -15.43 -2.52
C VAL A 36 2.84 -15.55 -1.09
N CYS A 37 3.46 -14.49 -0.58
CA CYS A 37 3.99 -14.42 0.77
C CYS A 37 2.85 -14.36 1.80
N LEU A 38 1.83 -13.53 1.54
CA LEU A 38 0.70 -13.34 2.46
C LEU A 38 -0.14 -14.62 2.65
N ARG A 39 -0.32 -15.42 1.59
CA ARG A 39 -1.02 -16.72 1.67
C ARG A 39 -0.30 -17.75 2.54
N ASP A 40 1.01 -17.62 2.70
CA ASP A 40 1.83 -18.57 3.45
C ASP A 40 1.94 -18.19 4.94
N ILE A 41 1.30 -17.10 5.37
CA ILE A 41 1.19 -16.71 6.78
C ILE A 41 0.27 -17.71 7.49
N ASP A 42 0.86 -18.45 8.43
CA ASP A 42 0.13 -19.34 9.33
C ASP A 42 -0.46 -18.54 10.49
N PRO A 43 -1.78 -18.59 10.78
CA PRO A 43 -2.37 -17.88 11.92
C PRO A 43 -1.71 -18.21 13.28
N ALA A 44 -1.19 -19.44 13.43
CA ALA A 44 -0.51 -19.89 14.65
C ALA A 44 0.83 -19.18 14.86
N ASP A 45 1.54 -18.87 13.78
CA ASP A 45 2.88 -18.30 13.78
C ASP A 45 2.92 -16.91 13.09
N ALA A 46 1.79 -16.19 13.09
CA ALA A 46 1.69 -14.92 12.36
C ALA A 46 2.42 -13.79 13.12
N PRO A 47 3.22 -12.95 12.43
CA PRO A 47 3.86 -11.76 13.00
C PRO A 47 2.90 -10.84 13.76
N ALA A 48 3.44 -10.04 14.68
CA ALA A 48 2.63 -9.02 15.36
C ALA A 48 2.19 -7.92 14.38
N TYR A 49 3.04 -7.60 13.42
CA TYR A 49 2.82 -6.60 12.38
C TYR A 49 3.20 -7.13 11.01
N VAL A 50 2.35 -6.86 10.01
CA VAL A 50 2.65 -7.08 8.60
C VAL A 50 2.44 -5.78 7.85
N SER A 51 3.31 -5.48 6.90
CA SER A 51 3.07 -4.43 5.93
C SER A 51 3.33 -4.94 4.52
N PHE A 52 2.52 -4.55 3.56
CA PHE A 52 2.70 -4.91 2.17
C PHE A 52 2.32 -3.78 1.22
N GLU A 53 2.93 -3.78 0.04
CA GLU A 53 2.60 -2.81 -1.01
C GLU A 53 1.24 -3.15 -1.64
N ALA A 54 0.34 -2.16 -1.66
CA ALA A 54 -0.98 -2.28 -2.25
C ALA A 54 -0.92 -2.16 -3.77
N SER A 55 -1.38 -3.19 -4.47
CA SER A 55 -1.38 -3.25 -5.93
C SER A 55 -2.80 -3.30 -6.52
N GLU A 56 -2.96 -2.73 -7.73
CA GLU A 56 -4.24 -2.71 -8.41
C GLU A 56 -4.78 -4.14 -8.64
N GLY A 57 -6.07 -4.36 -8.34
CA GLY A 57 -6.70 -5.67 -8.50
C GLY A 57 -6.30 -6.72 -7.46
N ARG A 58 -5.59 -6.34 -6.40
CA ARG A 58 -5.15 -7.22 -5.30
C ARG A 58 -5.85 -6.93 -3.97
N LEU A 59 -7.11 -6.49 -4.00
CA LEU A 59 -7.86 -6.21 -2.77
C LEU A 59 -7.97 -7.44 -1.86
N GLU A 60 -7.96 -8.64 -2.45
CA GLU A 60 -7.99 -9.90 -1.71
C GLU A 60 -6.82 -10.10 -0.74
N ASP A 61 -5.69 -9.42 -0.96
CA ASP A 61 -4.50 -9.53 -0.10
C ASP A 61 -4.78 -8.96 1.30
N LEU A 62 -5.63 -7.94 1.37
CA LEU A 62 -6.14 -7.41 2.63
C LEU A 62 -6.94 -8.48 3.40
N PHE A 63 -7.75 -9.27 2.69
CA PHE A 63 -8.57 -10.32 3.31
C PHE A 63 -7.73 -11.53 3.71
N LEU A 64 -6.63 -11.84 3.02
CA LEU A 64 -5.70 -12.88 3.49
C LEU A 64 -5.20 -12.59 4.91
N LEU A 65 -4.83 -11.34 5.18
CA LEU A 65 -4.43 -10.93 6.53
C LEU A 65 -5.59 -10.95 7.51
N ALA A 66 -6.79 -10.52 7.12
CA ALA A 66 -7.95 -10.66 8.00
C ALA A 66 -8.22 -12.13 8.40
N HIS A 67 -8.11 -13.07 7.44
CA HIS A 67 -8.23 -14.50 7.72
C HIS A 67 -7.08 -15.05 8.57
N ALA A 68 -5.89 -14.46 8.47
CA ALA A 68 -4.75 -14.80 9.33
C ALA A 68 -4.88 -14.25 10.77
N GLY A 69 -5.96 -13.54 11.09
CA GLY A 69 -6.27 -13.05 12.43
C GLY A 69 -5.81 -11.62 12.72
N TYR A 70 -5.49 -10.84 11.68
CA TYR A 70 -5.22 -9.41 11.84
C TYR A 70 -6.52 -8.63 11.91
N THR A 71 -6.64 -7.72 12.88
CA THR A 71 -7.90 -7.00 13.16
C THR A 71 -7.78 -5.49 12.97
N ARG A 72 -6.57 -4.96 12.88
CA ARG A 72 -6.25 -3.53 12.84
C ARG A 72 -5.46 -3.21 11.59
N PHE A 73 -5.95 -2.28 10.77
CA PHE A 73 -5.35 -1.96 9.47
C PHE A 73 -5.14 -0.45 9.27
N LYS A 74 -4.17 -0.09 8.42
CA LYS A 74 -4.01 1.26 7.87
C LYS A 74 -3.66 1.16 6.39
N LEU A 75 -4.13 2.12 5.59
CA LEU A 75 -3.68 2.35 4.21
C LEU A 75 -2.90 3.67 4.18
N ILE A 76 -1.63 3.64 3.86
CA ILE A 76 -0.69 4.77 3.96
C ILE A 76 -0.16 5.12 2.59
N ASP A 77 -0.24 6.40 2.20
CA ASP A 77 0.44 6.89 0.99
C ASP A 77 1.95 6.97 1.24
N GLN A 78 2.76 6.19 0.53
CA GLN A 78 4.21 6.12 0.73
C GLN A 78 4.96 7.43 0.43
N LEU A 79 4.36 8.36 -0.32
CA LEU A 79 4.99 9.66 -0.60
C LEU A 79 4.74 10.67 0.50
N THR A 80 3.62 10.58 1.21
CA THR A 80 3.21 11.57 2.21
C THR A 80 3.19 11.04 3.63
N PHE A 81 3.29 9.72 3.81
CA PHE A 81 3.11 8.99 5.06
C PHE A 81 1.80 9.32 5.79
N ARG A 82 0.78 9.73 5.03
CA ARG A 82 -0.56 10.04 5.54
C ARG A 82 -1.52 8.89 5.30
N GLN A 83 -2.45 8.72 6.22
CA GLN A 83 -3.50 7.73 6.07
C GLN A 83 -4.46 8.13 4.95
N ALA A 84 -4.67 7.22 3.99
CA ALA A 84 -5.63 7.39 2.92
C ALA A 84 -7.04 7.15 3.48
N VAL A 85 -7.80 8.25 3.65
CA VAL A 85 -9.15 8.21 4.21
C VAL A 85 -10.14 8.79 3.19
N PRO A 86 -11.03 7.97 2.60
CA PRO A 86 -11.99 8.45 1.63
C PRO A 86 -13.01 9.40 2.28
N PRO A 87 -13.61 10.32 1.51
CA PRO A 87 -14.66 11.19 2.04
C PRO A 87 -15.86 10.36 2.52
N ARG A 88 -16.53 10.81 3.59
CA ARG A 88 -17.70 10.10 4.13
C ARG A 88 -18.80 10.01 3.07
N LEU A 89 -19.38 8.81 2.95
CA LEU A 89 -20.40 8.43 1.95
C LEU A 89 -21.63 9.35 1.88
N HIS A 90 -21.95 10.10 2.94
CA HIS A 90 -23.16 10.94 3.05
C HIS A 90 -22.95 12.45 2.83
N SER A 91 -21.95 12.86 2.04
CA SER A 91 -21.66 14.28 1.83
C SER A 91 -21.57 14.63 0.34
N GLY A 92 -21.85 15.91 0.01
CA GLY A 92 -21.51 16.48 -1.30
C GLY A 92 -20.04 16.27 -1.68
N GLY A 93 -19.18 15.98 -0.68
CA GLY A 93 -17.81 15.52 -0.84
C GLY A 93 -17.66 14.28 -1.73
N LEU A 94 -18.56 13.30 -1.64
CA LEU A 94 -18.52 12.10 -2.50
C LEU A 94 -18.85 12.46 -3.97
N ALA A 95 -19.80 13.36 -4.19
CA ALA A 95 -20.16 13.83 -5.53
C ALA A 95 -19.00 14.63 -6.15
N THR A 96 -18.40 15.57 -5.41
CA THR A 96 -17.21 16.32 -5.86
C THR A 96 -16.01 15.40 -6.11
N ALA A 97 -15.79 14.43 -5.23
CA ALA A 97 -14.76 13.40 -5.40
C ALA A 97 -14.96 12.58 -6.67
N THR A 98 -16.19 12.13 -6.91
CA THR A 98 -16.55 11.34 -8.09
C THR A 98 -16.40 12.15 -9.38
N LEU A 99 -16.82 13.43 -9.38
CA LEU A 99 -16.63 14.33 -10.51
C LEU A 99 -15.15 14.61 -10.79
N ALA A 100 -14.37 14.91 -9.74
CA ALA A 100 -12.93 15.08 -9.85
C ALA A 100 -12.27 13.81 -10.40
N ARG A 101 -12.74 12.62 -9.98
CA ARG A 101 -12.28 11.32 -10.46
C ARG A 101 -12.58 11.11 -11.95
N LEU A 102 -13.80 11.37 -12.40
CA LEU A 102 -14.16 11.26 -13.82
C LEU A 102 -13.38 12.25 -14.68
N ALA A 103 -13.23 13.51 -14.23
CA ALA A 103 -12.40 14.50 -14.92
C ALA A 103 -10.93 14.04 -15.02
N LYS A 104 -10.43 13.43 -13.93
CA LYS A 104 -9.10 12.82 -13.86
C LYS A 104 -8.97 11.64 -14.84
N GLU A 105 -9.97 10.78 -14.96
CA GLU A 105 -9.97 9.67 -15.92
C GLU A 105 -9.97 10.14 -17.38
N GLN A 106 -10.74 11.18 -17.71
CA GLN A 106 -10.71 11.77 -19.05
C GLN A 106 -9.36 12.42 -19.36
N LEU A 107 -8.73 13.08 -18.39
CA LEU A 107 -7.38 13.63 -18.53
C LEU A 107 -6.31 12.56 -18.84
N ARG A 108 -6.48 11.31 -18.37
CA ARG A 108 -5.54 10.20 -18.64
C ARG A 108 -5.42 9.89 -20.13
N ARG A 109 -6.49 10.12 -20.90
CA ARG A 109 -6.56 9.85 -22.34
C ARG A 109 -5.82 10.90 -23.17
N VAL A 110 -5.25 11.94 -22.54
CA VAL A 110 -4.49 13.01 -23.20
C VAL A 110 -2.98 12.77 -22.98
N PRO A 111 -2.24 12.23 -23.97
CA PRO A 111 -0.88 11.72 -23.80
C PRO A 111 0.18 12.74 -23.34
N GLY A 112 -0.06 14.04 -23.52
CA GLY A 112 0.88 15.11 -23.15
C GLY A 112 0.72 15.63 -21.71
N LEU A 113 -0.48 15.57 -21.14
CA LEU A 113 -0.81 16.20 -19.87
C LEU A 113 -0.39 15.34 -18.67
N VAL A 114 -0.49 14.01 -18.81
CA VAL A 114 0.00 13.03 -17.83
C VAL A 114 1.53 13.15 -17.64
N ARG A 115 2.27 13.39 -18.72
CA ARG A 115 3.72 13.59 -18.68
C ARG A 115 4.09 14.87 -17.94
N ALA A 116 3.36 15.97 -18.17
CA ALA A 116 3.58 17.24 -17.46
C ALA A 116 3.28 17.13 -15.95
N VAL A 117 2.19 16.45 -15.57
CA VAL A 117 1.85 16.22 -14.15
C VAL A 117 2.90 15.37 -13.42
N ARG A 118 3.47 14.34 -14.06
CA ARG A 118 4.57 13.55 -13.48
C ARG A 118 5.82 14.40 -13.24
N VAL A 119 6.16 15.29 -14.17
CA VAL A 119 7.32 16.18 -14.04
C VAL A 119 7.14 17.17 -12.89
N PHE A 120 5.96 17.81 -12.78
CA PHE A 120 5.65 18.75 -11.70
C PHE A 120 5.58 18.10 -10.31
N ARG A 121 5.40 16.78 -10.22
CA ARG A 121 5.31 16.06 -8.95
C ARG A 121 6.66 15.79 -8.28
N ARG A 122 7.76 15.88 -9.03
CA ARG A 122 9.12 15.61 -8.55
C ARG A 122 9.61 16.57 -7.47
N GLU A 123 8.85 17.62 -7.17
CA GLU A 123 9.24 18.74 -6.30
C GLU A 123 8.41 18.90 -5.01
N ARG A 124 7.66 17.88 -4.56
CA ARG A 124 7.05 17.94 -3.21
C ARG A 124 8.08 17.48 -2.18
N THR A 125 8.81 18.48 -1.69
CA THR A 125 9.86 18.43 -0.68
C THR A 125 9.43 17.73 0.60
N ALA A 126 10.36 16.94 1.12
CA ALA A 126 10.31 16.28 2.41
C ALA A 126 9.93 17.26 3.54
N ILE A 127 9.24 16.72 4.55
CA ILE A 127 8.98 17.43 5.81
C ILE A 127 10.33 17.82 6.43
N PRO A 128 10.56 19.09 6.81
CA PRO A 128 11.79 19.48 7.48
C PRO A 128 11.99 18.67 8.77
N GLY A 129 13.03 17.85 8.83
CA GLY A 129 13.41 17.06 10.01
C GLY A 129 13.40 15.54 9.81
N THR A 130 12.72 15.02 8.79
CA THR A 130 12.89 13.61 8.38
C THR A 130 13.93 13.55 7.28
N ARG A 131 15.05 12.84 7.52
CA ARG A 131 15.90 12.36 6.43
C ARG A 131 15.15 11.20 5.73
N ALA A 132 14.02 11.51 5.09
CA ALA A 132 13.40 10.61 4.15
C ALA A 132 14.28 10.60 2.90
N SER A 133 15.28 9.73 2.88
CA SER A 133 15.83 9.29 1.61
C SER A 133 14.68 8.72 0.81
N SER A 134 14.60 9.04 -0.48
CA SER A 134 13.56 8.60 -1.41
C SER A 134 13.59 7.08 -1.69
N MET A 135 14.20 6.29 -0.80
CA MET A 135 14.45 4.84 -0.87
C MET A 135 14.36 4.16 0.50
N SER A 136 13.74 4.79 1.50
CA SER A 136 13.55 4.21 2.83
C SER A 136 12.16 3.60 2.95
N SER A 137 12.03 2.46 3.66
CA SER A 137 10.78 1.72 3.89
C SER A 137 9.69 2.47 4.68
N GLY A 138 9.91 3.75 5.00
CA GLY A 138 8.98 4.57 5.76
C GLY A 138 8.98 4.30 7.27
N PRO A 139 8.12 4.99 8.04
CA PRO A 139 7.94 4.76 9.47
C PRO A 139 7.31 3.40 9.76
N MET A 140 7.46 2.91 10.99
CA MET A 140 6.70 1.75 11.46
C MET A 140 5.21 2.07 11.52
N ALA A 141 4.36 1.06 11.44
CA ALA A 141 2.90 1.24 11.37
C ALA A 141 2.32 2.10 12.52
N GLU A 142 2.86 1.94 13.73
CA GLU A 142 2.52 2.74 14.92
C GLU A 142 2.83 4.24 14.75
N GLU A 143 3.88 4.57 14.00
CA GLU A 143 4.38 5.93 13.77
C GLU A 143 3.74 6.60 12.55
N THR A 144 2.97 5.86 11.75
CA THR A 144 2.22 6.39 10.61
C THR A 144 0.96 7.14 11.05
N ASP A 145 0.55 8.11 10.26
CA ASP A 145 -0.61 8.97 10.51
C ASP A 145 -1.92 8.18 10.72
N GLY A 146 -2.83 8.79 11.47
CA GLY A 146 -4.19 8.31 11.70
C GLY A 146 -4.32 7.06 12.59
N PRO A 147 -5.56 6.75 13.02
CA PRO A 147 -5.83 5.60 13.88
C PRO A 147 -5.81 4.29 13.08
N TRP A 148 -5.62 3.18 13.79
CA TRP A 148 -5.93 1.84 13.28
C TRP A 148 -7.43 1.74 12.91
N ARG A 149 -7.73 1.03 11.82
CA ARG A 149 -9.06 0.88 11.23
C ARG A 149 -9.45 -0.58 11.10
N SER A 150 -10.73 -0.86 10.87
CA SER A 150 -11.18 -2.21 10.53
C SER A 150 -10.79 -2.58 9.10
N VAL A 151 -10.91 -3.86 8.76
CA VAL A 151 -10.65 -4.35 7.40
C VAL A 151 -11.61 -3.73 6.39
N GLU A 152 -12.88 -3.50 6.76
CA GLU A 152 -13.90 -2.90 5.89
C GLU A 152 -13.61 -1.44 5.57
N ASP A 153 -13.19 -0.66 6.58
CA ASP A 153 -12.79 0.74 6.40
C ASP A 153 -11.60 0.85 5.42
N VAL A 154 -10.61 -0.04 5.57
CA VAL A 154 -9.44 -0.05 4.69
C VAL A 154 -9.77 -0.61 3.31
N ALA A 155 -10.67 -1.59 3.20
CA ALA A 155 -11.16 -2.08 1.91
C ALA A 155 -11.88 -0.97 1.13
N TYR A 156 -12.70 -0.16 1.81
CA TYR A 156 -13.35 0.99 1.20
C TYR A 156 -12.33 2.04 0.73
N ALA A 157 -11.33 2.35 1.56
CA ALA A 157 -10.24 3.25 1.19
C ALA A 157 -9.45 2.72 -0.01
N TRP A 158 -9.14 1.42 -0.04
CA TRP A 158 -8.44 0.77 -1.14
C TRP A 158 -9.21 0.88 -2.45
N ILE A 159 -10.51 0.54 -2.45
CA ILE A 159 -11.37 0.63 -3.64
C ILE A 159 -11.40 2.07 -4.17
N TYR A 160 -11.36 3.06 -3.28
CA TYR A 160 -11.40 4.46 -3.66
C TYR A 160 -10.04 4.97 -4.20
N TYR A 161 -8.91 4.63 -3.57
CA TYR A 161 -7.60 5.20 -3.87
C TYR A 161 -6.71 4.34 -4.78
N VAL A 162 -6.67 3.02 -4.54
CA VAL A 162 -5.74 2.10 -5.21
C VAL A 162 -6.26 1.74 -6.61
N ARG A 163 -7.58 1.82 -6.85
CA ARG A 163 -8.15 1.62 -8.19
C ARG A 163 -7.87 2.77 -9.15
N GLU A 164 -7.61 3.99 -8.67
CA GLU A 164 -7.53 5.14 -9.56
C GLU A 164 -6.71 6.33 -9.04
N THR A 165 -5.51 6.58 -9.59
CA THR A 165 -5.01 7.97 -9.73
C THR A 165 -3.97 8.17 -10.86
N ILE A 166 -4.06 9.30 -11.61
CA ILE A 166 -3.02 9.90 -12.52
C ILE A 166 -1.62 10.00 -11.88
N THR A 167 -1.60 10.02 -10.56
CA THR A 167 -0.41 10.05 -9.73
C THR A 167 -0.03 8.62 -9.42
N SER A 168 1.18 8.19 -9.76
CA SER A 168 1.79 6.92 -9.34
C SER A 168 1.95 6.91 -7.82
N ASN A 169 0.85 6.75 -7.10
CA ASN A 169 0.88 6.60 -5.66
C ASN A 169 1.06 5.14 -5.35
N TRP A 170 2.14 4.87 -4.64
CA TRP A 170 2.35 3.63 -3.92
C TRP A 170 1.69 3.77 -2.56
N TYR A 171 0.89 2.78 -2.20
CA TYR A 171 0.27 2.71 -0.89
C TYR A 171 0.79 1.48 -0.18
N ASP A 172 1.07 1.62 1.11
CA ASP A 172 1.28 0.49 1.98
C ASP A 172 0.02 0.18 2.75
N VAL A 173 -0.33 -1.09 2.82
CA VAL A 173 -1.18 -1.57 3.91
C VAL A 173 -0.29 -1.96 5.07
N HIS A 174 -0.67 -1.53 6.27
CA HIS A 174 -0.15 -2.05 7.52
C HIS A 174 -1.27 -2.79 8.24
N ALA A 175 -0.94 -3.92 8.83
CA ALA A 175 -1.83 -4.78 9.60
C ALA A 175 -1.20 -5.11 10.95
N ALA A 176 -2.02 -5.12 12.00
CA ALA A 176 -1.66 -5.55 13.33
C ALA A 176 -2.73 -6.52 13.88
N ARG A 177 -2.29 -7.49 14.68
CA ARG A 177 -3.18 -8.47 15.33
C ARG A 177 -4.12 -7.82 16.34
#